data_AF-K9IJB4-F1
#
_entry.id   AF-K9IJB4-F1
#
_cell.length_a   1.000
_cell.length_b   1.000
_cell.length_c   1.000
_cell.angle_alpha   90.00
_cell.angle_beta   90.00
_cell.angle_gamma   90.00
#
_symmetry.space_group_name_H-M   'P 1'
#
loop_
_entity.id
_entity.type
_entity.pdbx_description
1 polymer ?
#
loop_
_entity_poly.entity_id
_entity_poly.type
_entity_poly.pdbx_seq_one_letter_code
_entity_poly.pdbx_strand_id
1 'polypeptide(L)'
;MIRQKSSLFQGLRSQSELEQLSKLRQEPEKDLSSVDEPATREGTGVRTESGTAASQENEDPVANLFPPPLPQPRICMWKYLDIHSMHRLEKTANVEEMREVLAKLLGLDCPEQSLRDAITLDLFSHALIFCRQKGFSLEQTSAACALLQDLHKACVETSLGNVEECYRYFTSLLFCHGVRRPPFSINLFKEEQLLALADYVVNTYFRHFKLYKYAFTPQVRLDLSLTYMGLQPPKLWPEDETKKDEEVEEQVVTLQEEEPETVVEPQQELSQVSILRAYIKTQVNKELGQLQQLVEERLKASEERLSSKLTTLERSFQPPPGKGKNKTK
;
A
#
# COMPACT_ATOMS: atom_id res chain seq x y z
N MET A 1 28.69 -13.58 69.07
CA MET A 1 27.28 -13.16 68.95
C MET A 1 26.91 -13.23 67.47
N ILE A 2 26.19 -14.28 67.04
CA ILE A 2 24.73 -14.29 66.78
C ILE A 2 24.44 -13.67 65.39
N ARG A 3 23.85 -14.31 64.38
CA ARG A 3 23.03 -15.54 64.33
C ARG A 3 22.93 -16.03 62.86
N GLN A 4 23.21 -17.31 62.62
CA GLN A 4 22.58 -18.08 61.55
C GLN A 4 21.12 -18.37 61.93
N LYS A 5 20.21 -18.38 60.95
CA LYS A 5 18.93 -19.09 61.07
C LYS A 5 18.63 -19.86 59.78
N SER A 6 18.69 -21.17 59.92
CA SER A 6 18.11 -22.21 59.11
C SER A 6 16.58 -22.08 58.99
N SER A 7 16.01 -22.49 57.85
CA SER A 7 14.62 -22.92 57.75
C SER A 7 14.50 -24.15 56.85
N LEU A 8 14.59 -25.32 57.49
CA LEU A 8 13.98 -26.56 57.02
C LEU A 8 12.53 -26.55 57.52
N PHE A 9 11.55 -26.57 56.63
CA PHE A 9 10.23 -27.13 56.90
C PHE A 9 9.69 -27.72 55.60
N GLN A 10 9.71 -29.04 55.54
CA GLN A 10 9.04 -29.88 54.57
C GLN A 10 7.89 -30.55 55.31
N GLY A 11 6.67 -30.52 54.75
CA GLY A 11 5.61 -31.46 55.14
C GLY A 11 4.18 -30.92 55.24
N LEU A 12 3.33 -31.46 54.35
CA LEU A 12 1.88 -31.69 54.48
C LEU A 12 0.89 -30.51 54.34
N ARG A 13 0.31 -30.41 53.14
CA ARG A 13 -1.11 -30.07 52.76
C ARG A 13 -1.06 -29.42 51.35
N SER A 14 -1.81 -29.81 50.33
CA SER A 14 -3.11 -30.46 50.28
C SER A 14 -3.27 -31.23 48.96
N GLN A 15 -3.65 -32.50 49.04
CA GLN A 15 -4.08 -33.33 47.90
C GLN A 15 -5.55 -33.05 47.50
N SER A 16 -6.13 -31.92 47.91
CA SER A 16 -7.58 -31.65 47.79
C SER A 16 -8.02 -30.94 46.50
N GLU A 17 -7.09 -30.45 45.68
CA GLU A 17 -7.44 -29.77 44.42
C GLU A 17 -7.37 -30.71 43.19
N LEU A 18 -6.74 -31.88 43.33
CA LEU A 18 -6.60 -32.86 42.24
C LEU A 18 -7.84 -33.76 42.07
N GLU A 19 -8.68 -33.92 43.11
CA GLU A 19 -9.87 -34.79 43.06
C GLU A 19 -11.07 -34.11 42.38
N GLN A 20 -11.17 -32.78 42.38
CA GLN A 20 -12.31 -32.07 41.79
C GLN A 20 -12.26 -31.97 40.25
N LEU A 21 -11.07 -32.05 39.63
CA LEU A 21 -10.92 -32.02 38.17
C LEU A 21 -11.07 -33.40 37.50
N SER A 22 -11.10 -34.48 38.29
CA SER A 22 -11.19 -35.86 37.79
C SER A 22 -12.62 -36.35 37.52
N LYS A 23 -13.66 -35.62 37.97
CA LYS A 23 -15.07 -36.07 37.89
C LYS A 23 -15.86 -35.59 36.66
N LEU A 24 -15.25 -34.87 35.73
CA LEU A 24 -15.97 -34.27 34.58
C LEU A 24 -15.51 -34.81 33.21
N ARG A 25 -14.76 -35.92 33.19
CA ARG A 25 -14.27 -36.53 31.94
C ARG A 25 -14.24 -38.05 32.01
N GLN A 26 -15.39 -38.70 31.88
CA GLN A 26 -15.51 -40.01 31.22
C GLN A 26 -16.99 -40.36 30.92
N GLU A 27 -17.24 -40.58 29.63
CA GLU A 27 -18.44 -41.04 28.90
C GLU A 27 -18.91 -42.46 29.32
N PRO A 28 -20.06 -43.07 28.85
CA PRO A 28 -20.40 -43.26 27.42
C PRO A 28 -21.90 -43.42 27.01
N GLU A 29 -22.06 -43.70 25.71
CA GLU A 29 -23.23 -43.87 24.82
C GLU A 29 -24.30 -44.96 25.13
N LYS A 30 -25.40 -44.89 24.34
CA LYS A 30 -26.36 -45.93 23.85
C LYS A 30 -27.48 -46.37 24.83
N ASP A 31 -28.77 -46.46 24.47
CA ASP A 31 -29.42 -47.02 23.26
C ASP A 31 -30.86 -46.46 22.97
N LEU A 32 -31.13 -46.25 21.67
CA LEU A 32 -32.26 -46.68 20.80
C LEU A 32 -33.78 -46.50 21.11
N SER A 33 -34.48 -46.23 19.98
CA SER A 33 -35.90 -46.44 19.59
C SER A 33 -36.87 -45.25 19.83
N SER A 34 -37.83 -44.87 18.98
CA SER A 34 -38.43 -45.48 17.78
C SER A 34 -39.37 -44.45 17.07
N VAL A 35 -39.34 -44.39 15.71
CA VAL A 35 -40.46 -44.35 14.71
C VAL A 35 -41.63 -43.34 14.93
N ASP A 36 -42.11 -42.45 14.04
CA ASP A 36 -42.66 -42.62 12.66
C ASP A 36 -42.97 -41.24 11.98
N GLU A 37 -42.69 -41.19 10.66
CA GLU A 37 -43.33 -40.54 9.49
C GLU A 37 -44.04 -39.14 9.45
N PRO A 38 -44.11 -38.51 8.23
CA PRO A 38 -44.38 -37.09 8.02
C PRO A 38 -45.82 -36.78 7.50
N ALA A 39 -46.27 -35.54 7.70
CA ALA A 39 -47.50 -35.03 7.09
C ALA A 39 -47.35 -33.60 6.54
N THR A 40 -47.57 -33.51 5.24
CA THR A 40 -47.89 -32.36 4.39
C THR A 40 -48.85 -31.36 5.03
N ARG A 41 -48.57 -30.05 4.93
CA ARG A 41 -49.61 -29.03 4.70
C ARG A 41 -49.05 -27.67 4.26
N GLU A 42 -49.75 -27.17 3.25
CA GLU A 42 -49.60 -25.91 2.53
C GLU A 42 -49.79 -24.68 3.43
N GLY A 43 -49.22 -23.54 3.03
CA GLY A 43 -49.41 -22.26 3.72
C GLY A 43 -48.65 -21.10 3.09
N THR A 44 -49.09 -20.68 1.91
CA THR A 44 -49.17 -19.30 1.37
C THR A 44 -48.42 -18.18 2.10
N GLY A 45 -47.52 -17.47 1.41
CA GLY A 45 -46.93 -16.23 1.95
C GLY A 45 -45.94 -15.49 1.08
N VAL A 46 -46.46 -14.81 0.04
CA VAL A 46 -45.97 -13.53 -0.54
C VAL A 46 -44.53 -13.47 -1.07
N ARG A 47 -44.49 -13.48 -2.41
CA ARG A 47 -43.41 -13.12 -3.32
C ARG A 47 -43.26 -11.58 -3.36
N THR A 48 -42.11 -11.06 -2.94
CA THR A 48 -41.70 -9.68 -3.26
C THR A 48 -40.59 -9.75 -4.30
N GLU A 49 -41.02 -9.78 -5.55
CA GLU A 49 -40.18 -9.62 -6.72
C GLU A 49 -40.02 -8.12 -6.99
N SER A 50 -38.80 -7.62 -6.85
CA SER A 50 -38.42 -6.32 -7.40
C SER A 50 -37.30 -6.57 -8.40
N GLY A 51 -37.70 -6.83 -9.64
CA GLY A 51 -36.82 -6.77 -10.79
C GLY A 51 -36.57 -5.30 -11.12
N THR A 52 -35.30 -4.89 -11.07
CA THR A 52 -34.84 -3.72 -11.81
C THR A 52 -33.83 -4.21 -12.83
N ALA A 53 -34.07 -3.75 -14.05
CA ALA A 53 -33.53 -4.23 -15.30
C ALA A 53 -32.00 -4.20 -15.40
N ALA A 54 -31.52 -5.07 -16.29
CA ALA A 54 -30.16 -5.13 -16.78
C ALA A 54 -29.63 -3.75 -17.18
N SER A 55 -28.52 -3.37 -16.58
CA SER A 55 -27.45 -2.66 -17.28
C SER A 55 -26.33 -3.68 -17.41
N GLN A 56 -26.26 -4.29 -18.58
CA GLN A 56 -25.08 -5.04 -19.00
C GLN A 56 -24.01 -3.99 -19.24
N GLU A 57 -23.27 -3.64 -18.19
CA GLU A 57 -22.08 -2.80 -18.30
C GLU A 57 -21.09 -3.61 -19.14
N ASN A 58 -20.88 -3.14 -20.37
CA ASN A 58 -19.70 -3.47 -21.14
C ASN A 58 -18.51 -2.99 -20.32
N GLU A 59 -17.94 -3.88 -19.53
CA GLU A 59 -16.61 -3.72 -18.95
C GLU A 59 -15.62 -3.75 -20.13
N ASP A 60 -15.44 -2.60 -20.77
CA ASP A 60 -14.18 -2.28 -21.43
C ASP A 60 -13.06 -2.62 -20.44
N PRO A 61 -11.96 -3.27 -20.84
CA PRO A 61 -10.86 -3.55 -19.94
C PRO A 61 -10.10 -2.24 -19.72
N VAL A 62 -10.72 -1.30 -19.01
CA VAL A 62 -10.03 -0.23 -18.34
C VAL A 62 -9.13 -0.97 -17.37
N ALA A 63 -7.84 -1.06 -17.71
CA ALA A 63 -6.83 -1.54 -16.80
C ALA A 63 -7.08 -0.83 -15.45
N ASN A 64 -7.51 -1.58 -14.44
CA ASN A 64 -7.83 -1.04 -13.13
C ASN A 64 -6.55 -0.35 -12.62
N LEU A 65 -6.47 0.97 -12.78
CA LEU A 65 -5.31 1.78 -12.39
C LEU A 65 -5.16 1.85 -10.87
N PHE A 66 -6.16 1.35 -10.14
CA PHE A 66 -6.18 1.29 -8.69
C PHE A 66 -5.59 -0.05 -8.20
N PRO A 67 -4.70 -0.02 -7.21
CA PRO A 67 -4.19 -1.24 -6.61
C PRO A 67 -5.35 -2.06 -6.01
N PRO A 68 -5.26 -3.41 -6.02
CA PRO A 68 -6.27 -4.24 -5.40
C PRO A 68 -6.42 -3.87 -3.91
N PRO A 69 -7.64 -3.96 -3.35
CA PRO A 69 -7.85 -3.67 -1.94
C PRO A 69 -7.09 -4.67 -1.08
N LEU A 70 -6.45 -4.17 -0.02
CA LEU A 70 -5.71 -5.02 0.92
C LEU A 70 -6.63 -6.09 1.53
N PRO A 71 -6.10 -7.30 1.78
CA PRO A 71 -6.88 -8.39 2.35
C PRO A 71 -7.41 -8.03 3.74
N GLN A 72 -8.55 -8.62 4.12
CA GLN A 72 -9.09 -8.43 5.47
C GLN A 72 -8.18 -9.10 6.52
N PRO A 73 -7.84 -8.42 7.63
CA PRO A 73 -7.10 -9.03 8.74
C PRO A 73 -7.85 -10.23 9.31
N ARG A 74 -7.15 -11.36 9.45
CA ARG A 74 -7.67 -12.61 10.02
C ARG A 74 -6.69 -13.15 11.04
N ILE A 75 -7.15 -14.11 11.84
CA ILE A 75 -6.31 -14.80 12.81
C ILE A 75 -5.24 -15.61 12.08
N CYS A 76 -3.97 -15.36 12.39
CA CYS A 76 -2.81 -15.96 11.72
C CYS A 76 -2.21 -17.21 12.42
N MET A 77 -2.86 -17.79 13.44
CA MET A 77 -2.32 -18.99 14.09
C MET A 77 -2.27 -20.19 13.13
N TRP A 78 -1.11 -20.85 13.05
CA TRP A 78 -0.89 -22.06 12.24
C TRP A 78 -1.17 -21.89 10.74
N LYS A 79 -1.19 -20.66 10.23
CA LYS A 79 -1.58 -20.35 8.85
C LYS A 79 -0.58 -20.88 7.81
N TYR A 80 0.71 -20.67 8.07
CA TYR A 80 1.81 -21.07 7.17
C TYR A 80 2.77 -22.05 7.81
N LEU A 81 3.01 -21.91 9.11
CA LEU A 81 3.83 -22.83 9.90
C LEU A 81 2.91 -23.65 10.79
N ASP A 82 2.75 -24.94 10.49
CA ASP A 82 1.94 -25.87 11.27
C ASP A 82 2.64 -26.27 12.59
N ILE A 83 1.91 -27.01 13.43
CA ILE A 83 2.38 -27.46 14.75
C ILE A 83 3.66 -28.30 14.62
N HIS A 84 3.72 -29.17 13.62
CA HIS A 84 4.87 -30.03 13.38
C HIS A 84 6.10 -29.24 12.93
N SER A 85 5.93 -28.29 12.03
CA SER A 85 6.99 -27.41 11.54
C SER A 85 7.55 -26.54 12.65
N MET A 86 6.70 -25.99 13.51
CA MET A 86 7.14 -25.19 14.66
C MET A 86 7.92 -26.03 15.68
N HIS A 87 7.48 -27.25 16.00
CA HIS A 87 8.26 -28.13 16.87
C HIS A 87 9.58 -28.58 16.25
N ARG A 88 9.64 -28.74 14.93
CA ARG A 88 10.91 -28.99 14.23
C ARG A 88 11.84 -27.79 14.34
N LEU A 89 11.32 -26.58 14.17
CA LEU A 89 12.07 -25.34 14.34
C LEU A 89 12.51 -25.13 15.79
N GLU A 90 11.71 -25.46 16.79
CA GLU A 90 12.09 -25.31 18.20
C GLU A 90 13.29 -26.20 18.58
N LYS A 91 13.41 -27.37 17.95
CA LYS A 91 14.49 -28.32 18.22
C LYS A 91 15.84 -27.93 17.63
N THR A 92 15.90 -26.96 16.71
CA THR A 92 17.17 -26.55 16.09
C THR A 92 18.01 -25.79 17.11
N ALA A 93 19.23 -26.24 17.37
CA ALA A 93 20.14 -25.57 18.29
C ALA A 93 20.91 -24.44 17.58
N ASN A 94 21.25 -24.64 16.31
CA ASN A 94 22.06 -23.71 15.55
C ASN A 94 21.24 -22.85 14.58
N VAL A 95 21.77 -21.67 14.22
CA VAL A 95 21.09 -20.72 13.31
C VAL A 95 21.05 -21.28 11.89
N GLU A 96 22.09 -21.97 11.47
CA GLU A 96 22.26 -22.58 10.16
C GLU A 96 21.27 -23.74 9.98
N GLU A 97 21.12 -24.61 10.98
CA GLU A 97 20.12 -25.69 10.98
C GLU A 97 18.69 -25.12 10.91
N MET A 98 18.43 -24.04 11.65
CA MET A 98 17.14 -23.34 11.60
C MET A 98 16.86 -22.80 10.20
N ARG A 99 17.85 -22.19 9.54
CA ARG A 99 17.74 -21.70 8.17
C ARG A 99 17.43 -22.80 7.17
N GLU A 100 18.11 -23.95 7.27
CA GLU A 100 17.84 -25.09 6.39
C GLU A 100 16.43 -25.64 6.57
N VAL A 101 15.96 -25.76 7.82
CA VAL A 101 14.60 -26.21 8.10
C VAL A 101 13.59 -25.20 7.54
N LEU A 102 13.83 -23.89 7.72
CA LEU A 102 12.96 -22.84 7.16
C LEU A 102 12.91 -22.87 5.64
N ALA A 103 14.05 -23.03 4.96
CA ALA A 103 14.10 -23.11 3.50
C ALA A 103 13.23 -24.27 2.99
N LYS A 104 13.33 -25.44 3.63
CA LYS A 104 12.50 -26.61 3.33
C LYS A 104 11.01 -26.36 3.58
N LEU A 105 10.66 -25.62 4.62
CA LEU A 105 9.27 -25.32 4.98
C LEU A 105 8.63 -24.28 4.07
N LEU A 106 9.40 -23.30 3.61
CA LEU A 106 8.96 -22.25 2.70
C LEU A 106 8.98 -22.71 1.23
N GLY A 107 9.51 -23.91 0.95
CA GLY A 107 9.62 -24.43 -0.42
C GLY A 107 10.65 -23.67 -1.26
N LEU A 108 11.73 -23.18 -0.62
CA LEU A 108 12.79 -22.46 -1.32
C LEU A 108 13.81 -23.47 -1.86
N ASP A 109 13.77 -23.72 -3.17
CA ASP A 109 14.58 -24.76 -3.81
C ASP A 109 16.10 -24.45 -3.73
N CYS A 110 16.49 -23.18 -3.90
CA CYS A 110 17.90 -22.73 -3.84
C CYS A 110 18.00 -21.24 -3.44
N PRO A 111 18.16 -20.88 -2.15
CA PRO A 111 18.33 -19.49 -1.73
C PRO A 111 19.60 -18.83 -2.29
N GLU A 112 20.59 -19.60 -2.75
CA GLU A 112 21.84 -19.08 -3.34
C GLU A 112 21.66 -18.59 -4.78
N GLN A 113 20.67 -19.11 -5.51
CA GLN A 113 20.44 -18.78 -6.93
C GLN A 113 19.44 -17.63 -7.10
N SER A 114 18.63 -17.39 -6.07
CA SER A 114 17.50 -16.50 -6.09
C SER A 114 17.65 -15.46 -4.97
N LEU A 115 17.99 -14.21 -5.36
CA LEU A 115 18.13 -13.11 -4.40
C LEU A 115 16.86 -12.89 -3.56
N ARG A 116 15.69 -13.10 -4.17
CA ARG A 116 14.40 -12.98 -3.48
C ARG A 116 14.26 -14.02 -2.38
N ASP A 117 14.61 -15.27 -2.68
CA ASP A 117 14.53 -16.37 -1.71
C ASP A 117 15.54 -16.20 -0.58
N ALA A 118 16.75 -15.70 -0.87
CA ALA A 118 17.72 -15.32 0.15
C ALA A 118 17.16 -14.25 1.11
N ILE A 119 16.58 -13.17 0.57
CA ILE A 119 16.01 -12.08 1.37
C ILE A 119 14.82 -12.58 2.20
N THR A 120 13.95 -13.41 1.62
CA THR A 120 12.81 -14.01 2.32
C THR A 120 13.28 -14.92 3.45
N LEU A 121 14.28 -15.76 3.21
CA LEU A 121 14.87 -16.63 4.23
C LEU A 121 15.49 -15.81 5.36
N ASP A 122 16.23 -14.75 5.04
CA ASP A 122 16.82 -13.84 6.03
C ASP A 122 15.73 -13.17 6.87
N LEU A 123 14.68 -12.65 6.24
CA LEU A 123 13.56 -12.00 6.93
C LEU A 123 12.94 -12.92 8.00
N PHE A 124 12.61 -14.16 7.63
CA PHE A 124 12.00 -15.11 8.56
C PHE A 124 12.98 -15.66 9.60
N SER A 125 14.25 -15.83 9.23
CA SER A 125 15.29 -16.26 10.17
C SER A 125 15.47 -15.25 11.30
N HIS A 126 15.58 -13.96 10.97
CA HIS A 126 15.70 -12.90 11.97
C HIS A 126 14.42 -12.74 12.79
N ALA A 127 13.24 -12.89 12.18
CA ALA A 127 11.97 -12.87 12.91
C ALA A 127 11.87 -13.99 13.95
N LEU A 128 12.37 -15.19 13.63
CA LEU A 128 12.40 -16.31 14.56
C LEU A 128 13.42 -16.11 15.69
N ILE A 129 14.60 -15.58 15.37
CA ILE A 129 15.59 -15.21 16.40
C ILE A 129 14.99 -14.21 17.37
N PHE A 130 14.30 -13.18 16.86
CA PHE A 130 13.60 -12.20 17.68
C PHE A 130 12.53 -12.84 18.58
N CYS A 131 11.68 -13.72 18.03
CA CYS A 131 10.65 -14.40 18.82
C CYS A 131 11.24 -15.27 19.93
N ARG A 132 12.34 -15.97 19.66
CA ARG A 132 13.10 -16.75 20.68
C ARG A 132 13.67 -15.84 21.76
N GLN A 133 14.30 -14.72 21.40
CA GLN A 133 14.86 -13.76 22.35
C GLN A 133 13.80 -13.14 23.27
N LYS A 134 12.58 -12.94 22.76
CA LYS A 134 11.44 -12.43 23.54
C LYS A 134 10.67 -13.51 24.30
N GLY A 135 11.04 -14.79 24.15
CA GLY A 135 10.41 -15.91 24.85
C GLY A 135 8.95 -16.14 24.43
N PHE A 136 8.64 -15.96 23.15
CA PHE A 136 7.30 -16.21 22.61
C PHE A 136 6.97 -17.71 22.60
N SER A 137 5.70 -18.06 22.81
CA SER A 137 5.24 -19.44 22.66
C SER A 137 5.28 -19.90 21.19
N LEU A 138 5.07 -21.19 20.93
CA LEU A 138 5.04 -21.72 19.56
C LEU A 138 3.89 -21.13 18.74
N GLU A 139 2.72 -20.99 19.35
CA GLU A 139 1.54 -20.37 18.75
C GLU A 139 1.84 -18.90 18.41
N GLN A 140 2.45 -18.17 19.34
CA GLN A 140 2.83 -16.77 19.18
C GLN A 140 3.86 -16.60 18.07
N THR A 141 4.87 -17.48 18.02
CA THR A 141 5.93 -17.43 17.01
C THR A 141 5.39 -17.76 15.62
N SER A 142 4.52 -18.77 15.50
CA SER A 142 3.82 -19.10 14.25
C SER A 142 2.97 -17.91 13.77
N ALA A 143 2.19 -17.31 14.67
CA ALA A 143 1.35 -16.16 14.35
C ALA A 143 2.18 -14.93 13.95
N ALA A 144 3.28 -14.64 14.63
CA ALA A 144 4.17 -13.52 14.32
C ALA A 144 4.82 -13.66 12.92
N CYS A 145 5.29 -14.87 12.59
CA CYS A 145 5.82 -15.15 11.25
C CYS A 145 4.74 -15.01 10.18
N ALA A 146 3.53 -15.52 10.43
CA ALA A 146 2.43 -15.41 9.51
C ALA A 146 1.96 -13.96 9.31
N LEU A 147 1.95 -13.15 10.37
CA LEU A 147 1.66 -11.73 10.31
C LEU A 147 2.69 -11.00 9.44
N LEU A 148 3.99 -11.26 9.65
CA LEU A 148 5.06 -10.69 8.84
C LEU A 148 4.95 -11.12 7.36
N GLN A 149 4.57 -12.36 7.10
CA GLN A 149 4.35 -12.86 5.74
C GLN A 149 3.16 -12.21 5.06
N ASP A 150 2.04 -12.06 5.76
CA ASP A 150 0.84 -11.38 5.23
C ASP A 150 1.13 -9.90 4.97
N LEU A 151 1.86 -9.23 5.87
CA LEU A 151 2.34 -7.87 5.65
C LEU A 151 3.23 -7.81 4.41
N HIS A 152 4.18 -8.73 4.27
CA HIS A 152 5.09 -8.75 3.12
C HIS A 152 4.33 -8.90 1.80
N LYS A 153 3.36 -9.82 1.73
CA LYS A 153 2.49 -9.97 0.56
C LYS A 153 1.72 -8.69 0.25
N ALA A 154 1.09 -8.07 1.24
CA ALA A 154 0.37 -6.81 1.09
C ALA A 154 1.26 -5.65 0.57
N CYS A 155 2.53 -5.58 1.00
CA CYS A 155 3.47 -4.56 0.53
C CYS A 155 3.89 -4.74 -0.94
N VAL A 156 3.94 -5.99 -1.41
CA VAL A 156 4.44 -6.38 -2.74
C VAL A 156 3.32 -6.47 -3.78
N GLU A 157 2.06 -6.57 -3.35
CA GLU A 157 0.88 -6.64 -4.24
C GLU A 157 0.78 -5.50 -5.27
N THR A 158 1.32 -4.32 -4.95
CA THR A 158 1.37 -3.18 -5.88
C THR A 158 2.78 -2.62 -6.00
N SER A 159 3.15 -2.18 -7.21
CA SER A 159 4.39 -1.43 -7.45
C SER A 159 4.30 0.03 -6.98
N LEU A 160 3.08 0.54 -6.72
CA LEU A 160 2.85 1.88 -6.20
C LEU A 160 3.19 2.00 -4.71
N GLY A 161 3.61 3.17 -4.26
CA GLY A 161 3.85 3.43 -2.83
C GLY A 161 2.56 3.23 -2.02
N ASN A 162 2.60 2.33 -1.03
CA ASN A 162 1.45 1.94 -0.19
C ASN A 162 1.87 1.74 1.29
N VAL A 163 2.80 2.56 1.79
CA VAL A 163 3.39 2.40 3.12
C VAL A 163 2.34 2.59 4.20
N GLU A 164 1.56 3.66 4.10
CA GLU A 164 0.53 4.06 5.06
C GLU A 164 -0.59 3.00 5.13
N GLU A 165 -1.05 2.50 3.99
CA GLU A 165 -2.05 1.44 3.91
C GLU A 165 -1.52 0.14 4.53
N CYS A 166 -0.29 -0.24 4.20
CA CYS A 166 0.34 -1.44 4.77
C CYS A 166 0.56 -1.31 6.27
N TYR A 167 0.91 -0.12 6.76
CA TYR A 167 1.04 0.14 8.20
C TYR A 167 -0.30 0.05 8.92
N ARG A 168 -1.37 0.59 8.34
CA ARG A 168 -2.74 0.44 8.86
C ARG A 168 -3.18 -1.02 8.87
N TYR A 169 -2.87 -1.76 7.82
CA TYR A 169 -3.15 -3.19 7.73
C TYR A 169 -2.39 -3.98 8.81
N PHE A 170 -1.10 -3.73 8.97
CA PHE A 170 -0.26 -4.29 10.03
C PHE A 170 -0.82 -4.01 11.43
N THR A 171 -1.19 -2.75 11.69
CA THR A 171 -1.79 -2.33 12.96
C THR A 171 -3.09 -3.09 13.23
N SER A 172 -3.92 -3.27 12.21
CA SER A 172 -5.17 -4.04 12.30
C SER A 172 -4.90 -5.52 12.59
N LEU A 173 -3.89 -6.12 11.95
CA LEU A 173 -3.44 -7.48 12.25
C LEU A 173 -2.96 -7.64 13.69
N LEU A 174 -2.19 -6.68 14.21
CA LEU A 174 -1.77 -6.71 15.62
C LEU A 174 -2.98 -6.71 16.56
N PHE A 175 -3.99 -5.87 16.30
CA PHE A 175 -5.22 -5.83 17.12
C PHE A 175 -6.03 -7.14 17.05
N CYS A 176 -6.01 -7.86 15.92
CA CYS A 176 -6.60 -9.19 15.82
C CYS A 176 -5.99 -10.20 16.81
N HIS A 177 -4.77 -9.94 17.30
CA HIS A 177 -4.06 -10.82 18.22
C HIS A 177 -3.87 -10.26 19.63
N GLY A 178 -4.26 -9.01 19.89
CA GLY A 178 -4.20 -8.35 21.20
C GLY A 178 -5.55 -8.19 21.90
N VAL A 179 -6.67 -8.21 21.18
CA VAL A 179 -8.01 -8.02 21.74
C VAL A 179 -8.82 -9.30 21.64
N ARG A 180 -9.59 -9.64 22.69
CA ARG A 180 -10.48 -10.82 22.68
C ARG A 180 -11.86 -10.46 22.09
N ARG A 181 -12.12 -10.81 20.84
CA ARG A 181 -13.43 -10.65 20.17
C ARG A 181 -13.68 -11.78 19.16
N PRO A 182 -13.99 -13.01 19.62
CA PRO A 182 -14.36 -14.10 18.71
C PRO A 182 -15.57 -13.72 17.84
N PRO A 183 -15.64 -14.12 16.56
CA PRO A 183 -14.67 -14.92 15.79
C PRO A 183 -13.51 -14.12 15.15
N PHE A 184 -13.47 -12.80 15.32
CA PHE A 184 -12.59 -11.91 14.53
C PHE A 184 -11.20 -11.69 15.14
N SER A 185 -11.07 -11.83 16.46
CA SER A 185 -9.81 -11.62 17.16
C SER A 185 -9.65 -12.54 18.38
N ILE A 186 -8.40 -12.87 18.68
CA ILE A 186 -7.99 -13.73 19.79
C ILE A 186 -6.94 -12.98 20.59
N ASN A 187 -7.01 -13.07 21.92
CA ASN A 187 -5.96 -12.53 22.78
C ASN A 187 -4.80 -13.55 22.88
N LEU A 188 -3.87 -13.48 21.92
CA LEU A 188 -2.71 -14.38 21.83
C LEU A 188 -1.45 -13.75 22.43
N PHE A 189 -1.24 -12.45 22.22
CA PHE A 189 -0.09 -11.72 22.75
C PHE A 189 -0.48 -10.87 23.95
N LYS A 190 0.43 -10.76 24.92
CA LYS A 190 0.35 -9.72 25.94
C LYS A 190 0.66 -8.36 25.33
N GLU A 191 0.23 -7.29 25.99
CA GLU A 191 0.47 -5.91 25.54
C GLU A 191 1.95 -5.61 25.30
N GLU A 192 2.82 -5.98 26.25
CA GLU A 192 4.27 -5.81 26.13
C GLU A 192 4.87 -6.55 24.93
N GLN A 193 4.38 -7.76 24.64
CA GLN A 193 4.82 -8.58 23.52
C GLN A 193 4.36 -7.96 22.19
N LEU A 194 3.15 -7.41 22.15
CA LEU A 194 2.59 -6.75 20.97
C LEU A 194 3.35 -5.46 20.64
N LEU A 195 3.68 -4.66 21.65
CA LEU A 195 4.52 -3.46 21.50
C LEU A 195 5.92 -3.82 21.02
N ALA A 196 6.54 -4.86 21.59
CA ALA A 196 7.86 -5.32 21.14
C ALA A 196 7.83 -5.82 19.69
N LEU A 197 6.77 -6.53 19.28
CA LEU A 197 6.60 -6.98 17.90
C LEU A 197 6.38 -5.80 16.94
N ALA A 198 5.56 -4.82 17.33
CA ALA A 198 5.34 -3.61 16.55
C ALA A 198 6.65 -2.84 16.32
N ASP A 199 7.41 -2.59 17.39
CA ASP A 199 8.70 -1.90 17.32
C ASP A 199 9.72 -2.67 16.46
N TYR A 200 9.77 -4.00 16.60
CA TYR A 200 10.62 -4.85 15.76
C TYR A 200 10.28 -4.71 14.28
N VAL A 201 9.02 -4.84 13.89
CA VAL A 201 8.60 -4.78 12.47
C VAL A 201 8.80 -3.37 11.91
N VAL A 202 8.57 -2.31 12.69
CA VAL A 202 8.83 -0.94 12.26
C VAL A 202 10.33 -0.72 12.00
N ASN A 203 11.19 -1.13 12.95
CA ASN A 203 12.63 -0.89 12.87
C ASN A 203 13.36 -1.80 11.87
N THR A 204 12.81 -2.97 11.56
CA THR A 204 13.43 -3.93 10.62
C THR A 204 12.79 -3.89 9.24
N TYR A 205 11.47 -4.02 9.16
CA TYR A 205 10.77 -4.15 7.89
C TYR A 205 10.43 -2.79 7.28
N PHE A 206 9.68 -1.94 8.00
CA PHE A 206 9.24 -0.64 7.46
C PHE A 206 10.41 0.33 7.24
N ARG A 207 11.44 0.30 8.08
CA ARG A 207 12.68 1.06 7.86
C ARG A 207 13.33 0.76 6.51
N HIS A 208 13.23 -0.48 6.04
CA HIS A 208 13.80 -0.93 4.76
C HIS A 208 12.73 -1.17 3.69
N PHE A 209 11.54 -0.58 3.85
CA PHE A 209 10.38 -0.82 2.98
C PHE A 209 10.70 -0.62 1.49
N LYS A 210 11.45 0.44 1.14
CA LYS A 210 11.83 0.73 -0.24
C LYS A 210 12.70 -0.38 -0.86
N LEU A 211 13.57 -1.01 -0.08
CA LEU A 211 14.44 -2.09 -0.54
C LEU A 211 13.63 -3.36 -0.82
N TYR A 212 12.74 -3.74 0.09
CA TYR A 212 11.82 -4.85 -0.14
C TYR A 212 10.94 -4.59 -1.37
N LYS A 213 10.41 -3.38 -1.51
CA LYS A 213 9.57 -3.06 -2.68
C LYS A 213 10.36 -3.16 -3.98
N TYR A 214 11.58 -2.64 -4.02
CA TYR A 214 12.45 -2.74 -5.19
C TYR A 214 12.78 -4.19 -5.57
N ALA A 215 13.10 -5.05 -4.60
CA ALA A 215 13.47 -6.43 -4.88
C ALA A 215 12.29 -7.31 -5.32
N PHE A 216 11.10 -7.08 -4.75
CA PHE A 216 9.96 -7.98 -4.89
C PHE A 216 8.88 -7.50 -5.87
N THR A 217 8.82 -6.21 -6.22
CA THR A 217 7.83 -5.71 -7.19
C THR A 217 8.40 -5.66 -8.62
N PRO A 218 7.59 -5.96 -9.65
CA PRO A 218 7.99 -5.76 -11.03
C PRO A 218 8.12 -4.26 -11.32
N GLN A 219 9.20 -3.87 -12.03
CA GLN A 219 9.37 -2.49 -12.48
C GLN A 219 8.36 -2.19 -13.60
N VAL A 220 7.46 -1.24 -13.36
CA VAL A 220 6.54 -0.74 -14.38
C VAL A 220 7.26 0.36 -15.16
N ARG A 221 7.55 0.11 -16.44
CA ARG A 221 8.08 1.13 -17.37
C ARG A 221 6.95 1.62 -18.25
N LEU A 222 6.78 2.94 -18.33
CA LEU A 222 5.85 3.58 -19.26
C LEU A 222 6.67 4.08 -20.45
N ASP A 223 6.46 3.46 -21.61
CA ASP A 223 7.04 3.94 -22.87
C ASP A 223 6.05 4.90 -23.54
N LEU A 224 6.41 6.19 -23.62
CA LEU A 224 5.56 7.25 -24.15
C LEU A 224 5.95 7.56 -25.58
N SER A 225 5.23 6.97 -26.55
CA SER A 225 5.33 7.36 -27.95
C SER A 225 4.51 8.63 -28.21
N LEU A 226 5.14 9.80 -28.12
CA LEU A 226 4.49 11.08 -28.42
C LEU A 226 4.47 11.32 -29.94
N THR A 227 3.29 11.21 -30.54
CA THR A 227 3.09 11.63 -31.94
C THR A 227 2.55 13.06 -31.96
N TYR A 228 3.38 14.01 -32.38
CA TYR A 228 2.98 15.40 -32.50
C TYR A 228 2.23 15.62 -33.82
N MET A 229 0.92 15.87 -33.74
CA MET A 229 0.10 16.22 -34.91
C MET A 229 0.59 17.56 -35.50
N GLY A 230 1.01 17.55 -36.78
CA GLY A 230 1.42 18.74 -37.51
C GLY A 230 2.93 18.93 -37.70
N LEU A 231 3.77 18.07 -37.10
CA LEU A 231 5.18 17.96 -37.47
C LEU A 231 5.32 16.88 -38.54
N GLN A 232 5.93 17.23 -39.68
CA GLN A 232 6.35 16.24 -40.67
C GLN A 232 7.34 15.28 -39.97
N PRO A 233 7.25 13.95 -40.18
CA PRO A 233 8.25 13.02 -39.68
C PRO A 233 9.64 13.50 -40.07
N PRO A 234 10.65 13.42 -39.19
CA PRO A 234 12.02 13.70 -39.57
C PRO A 234 12.33 12.91 -40.83
N LYS A 235 12.67 13.59 -41.94
CA LYS A 235 13.16 12.90 -43.12
C LYS A 235 14.43 12.19 -42.68
N LEU A 236 14.38 10.87 -42.60
CA LEU A 236 15.57 10.04 -42.48
C LEU A 236 16.41 10.35 -43.71
N TRP A 237 17.52 11.03 -43.49
CA TRP A 237 18.54 11.16 -44.53
C TRP A 237 19.09 9.76 -44.74
N PRO A 238 19.24 9.29 -45.99
CA PRO A 238 19.80 7.98 -46.25
C PRO A 238 21.18 7.92 -45.61
N GLU A 239 21.36 6.95 -44.71
CA GLU A 239 22.66 6.56 -44.20
C GLU A 239 23.50 6.17 -45.41
N ASP A 240 24.58 6.92 -45.66
CA ASP A 240 25.57 6.56 -46.66
C ASP A 240 26.14 5.18 -46.27
N GLU A 241 25.72 4.16 -47.03
CA GLU A 241 26.30 2.83 -46.96
C GLU A 241 27.79 2.89 -47.26
N THR A 242 28.62 2.95 -46.22
CA THR A 242 30.02 2.56 -46.30
C THR A 242 30.46 1.81 -45.06
N LYS A 243 30.20 0.49 -45.08
CA LYS A 243 31.18 -0.57 -44.82
C LYS A 243 32.04 -0.43 -43.54
N LYS A 244 31.71 -1.21 -42.52
CA LYS A 244 32.30 -2.55 -42.24
C LYS A 244 31.95 -3.03 -40.84
N ASP A 245 31.68 -4.32 -40.78
CA ASP A 245 31.58 -5.14 -39.58
C ASP A 245 32.83 -4.99 -38.70
N GLU A 246 32.64 -4.70 -37.42
CA GLU A 246 33.44 -5.30 -36.34
C GLU A 246 32.52 -5.49 -35.11
N GLU A 247 32.26 -6.76 -34.79
CA GLU A 247 31.74 -7.20 -33.50
C GLU A 247 32.74 -6.83 -32.41
N VAL A 248 32.33 -6.02 -31.42
CA VAL A 248 32.98 -6.00 -30.10
C VAL A 248 31.91 -5.88 -29.02
N GLU A 249 31.99 -6.82 -28.10
CA GLU A 249 31.15 -7.11 -26.95
C GLU A 249 30.82 -5.88 -26.09
N GLU A 250 29.54 -5.73 -25.73
CA GLU A 250 29.08 -4.87 -24.63
C GLU A 250 29.54 -5.46 -23.29
N GLN A 251 30.71 -5.01 -22.81
CA GLN A 251 31.05 -5.08 -21.39
C GLN A 251 30.66 -3.77 -20.70
N VAL A 252 29.74 -3.92 -19.74
CA VAL A 252 29.32 -2.94 -18.76
C VAL A 252 30.51 -2.47 -17.91
N VAL A 253 30.84 -1.17 -17.95
CA VAL A 253 31.69 -0.53 -16.93
C VAL A 253 31.11 0.84 -16.55
N THR A 254 30.58 0.86 -15.33
CA THR A 254 30.42 1.93 -14.32
C THR A 254 30.75 3.39 -14.67
N LEU A 255 29.77 4.25 -14.32
CA LEU A 255 29.88 5.70 -14.10
C LEU A 255 30.93 6.04 -13.02
N GLN A 256 31.82 6.99 -13.32
CA GLN A 256 32.34 7.96 -12.34
C GLN A 256 32.80 9.25 -13.05
N GLU A 257 32.38 10.38 -12.47
CA GLU A 257 32.58 11.75 -12.95
C GLU A 257 34.03 12.22 -12.80
N GLU A 258 34.60 12.82 -13.85
CA GLU A 258 35.65 13.83 -13.74
C GLU A 258 35.54 14.79 -14.95
N GLU A 259 35.20 16.06 -14.68
CA GLU A 259 35.37 17.20 -15.59
C GLU A 259 36.80 17.77 -15.43
N PRO A 260 37.29 18.67 -16.32
CA PRO A 260 36.92 18.95 -17.71
C PRO A 260 38.15 19.08 -18.64
N GLU A 261 38.02 18.83 -19.94
CA GLU A 261 38.88 19.48 -20.93
C GLU A 261 38.18 19.65 -22.29
N THR A 262 38.47 20.81 -22.86
CA THR A 262 37.78 21.55 -23.91
C THR A 262 37.83 20.99 -25.34
N VAL A 263 36.83 21.43 -26.14
CA VAL A 263 36.73 21.49 -27.62
C VAL A 263 36.32 20.14 -28.26
N VAL A 264 35.17 19.98 -28.92
CA VAL A 264 34.71 20.65 -30.17
C VAL A 264 33.18 20.77 -30.20
N GLU A 265 32.69 21.96 -30.53
CA GLU A 265 31.30 22.35 -30.76
C GLU A 265 30.75 21.83 -32.10
N PRO A 266 29.52 21.27 -32.19
CA PRO A 266 28.76 21.23 -33.43
C PRO A 266 27.91 22.51 -33.54
N GLN A 267 28.40 23.47 -34.33
CA GLN A 267 27.80 24.81 -34.54
C GLN A 267 26.36 24.80 -35.11
N GLN A 268 25.80 23.63 -35.44
CA GLN A 268 24.52 23.51 -36.14
C GLN A 268 23.31 23.34 -35.19
N GLU A 269 23.50 22.81 -33.98
CA GLU A 269 22.42 22.61 -33.00
C GLU A 269 22.00 23.93 -32.31
N LEU A 270 22.97 24.81 -32.04
CA LEU A 270 22.70 26.13 -31.44
C LEU A 270 21.80 27.00 -32.34
N SER A 271 21.93 26.86 -33.67
CA SER A 271 21.12 27.57 -34.66
C SER A 271 19.63 27.20 -34.56
N GLN A 272 19.29 25.91 -34.57
CA GLN A 272 17.90 25.46 -34.53
C GLN A 272 17.22 25.77 -33.19
N VAL A 273 17.94 25.60 -32.09
CA VAL A 273 17.44 25.93 -30.74
C VAL A 273 17.21 27.44 -30.60
N SER A 274 18.07 28.27 -31.19
CA SER A 274 17.89 29.74 -31.17
C SER A 274 16.64 30.19 -31.95
N ILE A 275 16.37 29.58 -33.10
CA ILE A 275 15.19 29.86 -33.93
C ILE A 275 13.91 29.45 -33.18
N LEU A 276 13.91 28.26 -32.56
CA LEU A 276 12.75 27.78 -31.80
C LEU A 276 12.46 28.66 -30.57
N ARG A 277 13.50 29.07 -29.83
CA ARG A 277 13.36 29.99 -28.68
C ARG A 277 12.82 31.35 -29.11
N ALA A 278 13.27 31.88 -30.24
CA ALA A 278 12.74 33.13 -30.79
C ALA A 278 11.25 32.98 -31.15
N TYR A 279 10.89 31.88 -31.82
CA TYR A 279 9.50 31.61 -32.17
C TYR A 279 8.58 31.50 -30.94
N ILE A 280 8.98 30.69 -29.95
CA ILE A 280 8.22 30.55 -28.68
C ILE A 280 8.06 31.90 -28.00
N LYS A 281 9.14 32.69 -27.91
CA LYS A 281 9.09 34.03 -27.31
C LYS A 281 8.14 34.95 -28.06
N THR A 282 8.16 34.95 -29.40
CA THR A 282 7.23 35.77 -30.19
C THR A 282 5.78 35.34 -30.02
N GLN A 283 5.51 34.04 -29.96
CA GLN A 283 4.16 33.52 -29.80
C GLN A 283 3.60 33.84 -28.41
N VAL A 284 4.38 33.63 -27.35
CA VAL A 284 3.96 33.95 -25.98
C VAL A 284 3.66 35.45 -25.83
N ASN A 285 4.48 36.33 -26.39
CA ASN A 285 4.21 37.77 -26.35
C ASN A 285 2.95 38.16 -27.11
N LYS A 286 2.66 37.50 -28.23
CA LYS A 286 1.44 37.72 -29.00
C LYS A 286 0.19 37.32 -28.22
N GLU A 287 0.18 36.13 -27.63
CA GLU A 287 -0.95 35.63 -26.82
C GLU A 287 -1.16 36.49 -25.56
N LEU A 288 -0.06 36.92 -24.91
CA LEU A 288 -0.13 37.80 -23.75
C LEU A 288 -0.74 39.16 -24.11
N GLY A 289 -0.37 39.72 -25.27
CA GLY A 289 -0.95 40.97 -25.78
C GLY A 289 -2.44 40.85 -26.09
N GLN A 290 -2.87 39.74 -26.70
CA GLN A 290 -4.29 39.47 -26.95
C GLN A 290 -5.08 39.33 -25.64
N LEU A 291 -4.53 38.62 -24.65
CA LEU A 291 -5.17 38.47 -23.35
C LEU A 291 -5.29 39.81 -22.61
N GLN A 292 -4.26 40.65 -22.66
CA GLN A 292 -4.29 42.00 -22.07
C GLN A 292 -5.39 42.86 -22.71
N GLN A 293 -5.50 42.87 -24.04
CA GLN A 293 -6.56 43.62 -24.73
C GLN A 293 -7.96 43.14 -24.34
N LEU A 294 -8.17 41.82 -24.28
CA LEU A 294 -9.46 41.24 -23.90
C LEU A 294 -9.84 41.61 -22.45
N VAL A 295 -8.87 41.58 -21.53
CA VAL A 295 -9.10 41.97 -20.13
C VAL A 295 -9.44 43.46 -20.03
N GLU A 296 -8.73 44.32 -20.75
CA GLU A 296 -8.99 45.77 -20.78
C GLU A 296 -10.39 46.07 -21.34
N GLU A 297 -10.79 45.43 -22.43
CA GLU A 297 -12.14 45.56 -22.99
C GLU A 297 -13.23 45.10 -22.02
N ARG A 298 -13.00 43.98 -21.32
CA ARG A 298 -13.90 43.47 -20.28
C ARG A 298 -14.02 44.45 -19.12
N LEU A 299 -12.91 45.05 -18.69
CA LEU A 299 -12.88 45.99 -17.59
C LEU A 299 -13.61 47.28 -17.97
N LYS A 300 -13.33 47.82 -19.15
CA LYS A 300 -14.01 49.01 -19.68
C LYS A 300 -15.52 48.80 -19.85
N ALA A 301 -15.95 47.67 -20.40
CA ALA A 301 -17.36 47.34 -20.51
C ALA A 301 -18.04 47.21 -19.13
N SER A 302 -17.30 46.72 -18.12
CA SER A 302 -17.80 46.64 -16.75
C SER A 302 -17.94 48.02 -16.10
N GLU A 303 -17.00 48.93 -16.36
CA GLU A 303 -17.02 50.32 -15.89
C GLU A 303 -18.17 51.10 -16.52
N GLU A 304 -18.38 50.98 -17.83
CA GLU A 304 -19.52 51.58 -18.55
C GLU A 304 -20.87 51.04 -18.03
N ARG A 305 -20.92 49.74 -17.71
CA ARG A 305 -22.11 49.14 -17.09
C ARG A 305 -22.36 49.66 -15.67
N LEU A 306 -21.31 49.96 -14.91
CA LEU A 306 -21.44 50.47 -13.56
C LEU A 306 -21.79 51.97 -13.57
N SER A 307 -21.18 52.76 -14.46
CA SER A 307 -21.46 54.19 -14.62
C SER A 307 -22.88 54.44 -15.15
N SER A 308 -23.37 53.63 -16.10
CA SER A 308 -24.77 53.69 -16.55
C SER A 308 -25.76 53.37 -15.43
N LYS A 309 -25.44 52.43 -14.53
CA LYS A 309 -26.25 52.16 -13.33
C LYS A 309 -26.21 53.31 -12.33
N LEU A 310 -25.04 53.88 -12.07
CA LEU A 310 -24.89 55.03 -11.18
C LEU A 310 -25.65 56.27 -11.68
N THR A 311 -25.53 56.60 -12.96
CA THR A 311 -26.26 57.74 -13.57
C THR A 311 -27.77 57.53 -13.57
N THR A 312 -28.26 56.29 -13.75
CA THR A 312 -29.68 55.97 -13.62
C THR A 312 -30.16 56.18 -12.18
N LEU A 313 -29.34 55.77 -11.20
CA LEU A 313 -29.65 55.94 -9.78
C LEU A 313 -29.60 57.43 -9.39
N GLU A 314 -28.59 58.18 -9.82
CA GLU A 314 -28.46 59.61 -9.55
C GLU A 314 -29.62 60.42 -10.16
N ARG A 315 -30.08 60.07 -11.36
CA ARG A 315 -31.28 60.67 -11.98
C ARG A 315 -32.56 60.39 -11.20
N SER A 316 -32.66 59.25 -10.52
CA SER A 316 -33.82 58.92 -9.66
C SER A 316 -33.86 59.73 -8.36
N PHE A 317 -32.74 60.36 -7.97
CA PHE A 317 -32.60 61.16 -6.75
C PHE A 317 -32.67 62.68 -6.96
N GLN A 318 -32.85 63.20 -8.19
CA GLN A 318 -33.04 64.65 -8.39
C GLN A 318 -34.52 65.08 -8.21
N PRO A 319 -34.83 66.08 -7.36
CA PRO A 319 -36.16 66.69 -7.30
C PRO A 319 -36.42 67.61 -8.52
N PRO A 320 -37.69 67.81 -8.94
CA PRO A 320 -38.01 68.58 -10.14
C PRO A 320 -37.71 70.08 -9.97
N PRO A 321 -37.39 70.82 -11.06
CA PRO A 321 -37.07 72.24 -10.99
C PRO A 321 -38.31 73.05 -10.57
N GLY A 322 -38.17 73.81 -9.48
CA GLY A 322 -39.23 74.63 -8.91
C GLY A 322 -39.72 75.72 -9.86
N LYS A 323 -41.01 75.68 -10.22
CA LYS A 323 -41.73 76.79 -10.86
C LYS A 323 -41.95 77.92 -9.85
N GLY A 324 -41.06 78.92 -9.83
CA GLY A 324 -41.34 80.22 -9.21
C GLY A 324 -42.39 80.98 -10.03
N LYS A 325 -43.64 81.01 -9.55
CA LYS A 325 -44.69 81.88 -10.08
C LYS A 325 -44.67 83.22 -9.33
N ASN A 326 -44.36 84.29 -10.05
CA ASN A 326 -44.76 85.65 -9.69
C ASN A 326 -46.30 85.75 -9.76
N LYS A 327 -46.95 86.28 -8.71
CA LYS A 327 -48.26 86.95 -8.86
C LYS A 327 -48.51 87.97 -7.74
N THR A 328 -48.45 89.22 -8.17
CA THR A 328 -49.19 90.41 -7.76
C THR A 328 -50.38 90.19 -6.82
N LYS A 329 -50.39 90.87 -5.66
CA LYS A 329 -51.38 91.91 -5.33
C LYS A 329 -50.91 92.78 -4.19
#